data_AF-A0A7C5BWX2-F1
#
_entry.id   AF-A0A7C5BWX2-F1
#
_cell.length_a   1.000
_cell.length_b   1.000
_cell.length_c   1.000
_cell.angle_alpha   90.00
_cell.angle_beta   90.00
_cell.angle_gamma   90.00
#
_symmetry.space_group_name_H-M   'P 1'
#
loop_
_entity.id
_entity.type
_entity.pdbx_description
1 polymer ?
#
loop_
_entity_poly.entity_id
_entity_poly.type
_entity_poly.pdbx_seq_one_letter_code
_entity_poly.pdbx_strand_id
1 'polypeptide(L)'
;MEFIEISKIGPAADQPRKTFDQGTLLELAMSIRERGVLEPIVVRPIADGKYEIVMGERRWRASQLAGLTEIPAVVRELSDEDASADALVENFQREDLNPVERARAIKKLLEFMSWEKCLKTLGVADSTMRRYLDLLDLPEQILNELLVKPGDKEGEFLEGHAYALRPINDNLKLQLRLVKKVRAEKMGVDDLKKVMAAIADVPSKTEAFLRVPLHVTEEILRSIGRQTRAKKPYQPKTAEQHLKSMQKACTSVLDLLDERVAQYLSTEQMNQMLSATADLAEQINNFNKAMRDSLQKNDRGFKEIYIHCPLCGRIELIGSLRCSVCWSVLRRCLDCGHYDQSYQKCTKLGYAVFMSDAESPDDNSNSYKCENYTPRFDVQAAA
;
A
#
# COMPACT_ATOMS: atom_id res chain seq x y z
N MET A 1 2.00 28.31 51.23
CA MET A 1 3.37 28.74 50.85
C MET A 1 4.06 29.11 52.13
N GLU A 2 5.20 28.49 52.40
CA GLU A 2 5.93 28.55 53.66
C GLU A 2 7.44 28.66 53.38
N PHE A 3 8.21 29.23 54.28
CA PHE A 3 9.67 29.23 54.19
C PHE A 3 10.22 27.96 54.86
N ILE A 4 11.02 27.20 54.11
CA ILE A 4 11.57 25.92 54.57
C ILE A 4 13.09 26.01 54.57
N GLU A 5 13.71 25.52 55.65
CA GLU A 5 15.16 25.38 55.74
C GLU A 5 15.72 24.54 54.59
N ILE A 6 16.71 25.09 53.89
CA ILE A 6 17.31 24.44 52.72
C ILE A 6 17.92 23.08 53.08
N SER A 7 18.42 22.93 54.31
CA SER A 7 18.99 21.68 54.86
C SER A 7 17.98 20.53 54.96
N LYS A 8 16.68 20.85 55.04
CA LYS A 8 15.59 19.86 55.12
C LYS A 8 15.08 19.46 53.74
N ILE A 9 15.54 20.11 52.66
CA ILE A 9 15.08 19.92 51.29
C ILE A 9 16.13 19.13 50.50
N GLY A 10 15.72 18.03 49.87
CA GLY A 10 16.56 17.19 49.03
C GLY A 10 16.04 17.01 47.60
N PRO A 11 16.91 16.70 46.63
CA PRO A 11 16.48 16.36 45.28
C PRO A 11 15.77 15.00 45.26
N ALA A 12 14.87 14.79 44.30
CA ALA A 12 14.27 13.48 44.08
C ALA A 12 15.28 12.49 43.48
N ALA A 13 15.18 11.21 43.86
CA ALA A 13 16.13 10.17 43.41
C ALA A 13 16.12 9.93 41.88
N ASP A 14 14.99 10.19 41.23
CA ASP A 14 14.74 9.94 39.79
C ASP A 14 15.12 11.12 38.87
N GLN A 15 15.55 12.28 39.40
CA GLN A 15 15.62 13.51 38.61
C GLN A 15 16.30 13.35 37.23
N PRO A 16 15.59 13.64 36.12
CA PRO A 16 16.10 13.42 34.77
C PRO A 16 17.25 14.38 34.39
N ARG A 17 17.33 15.55 35.04
CA ARG A 17 18.39 16.53 34.78
C ARG A 17 19.60 16.28 35.68
N LYS A 18 20.57 15.52 35.18
CA LYS A 18 21.82 15.21 35.92
C LYS A 18 22.93 16.24 35.74
N THR A 19 22.90 17.01 34.66
CA THR A 19 23.93 18.00 34.31
C THR A 19 23.38 19.41 34.42
N PHE A 20 24.06 20.26 35.19
CA PHE A 20 23.77 21.69 35.32
C PHE A 20 24.99 22.47 34.85
N ASP A 21 24.77 23.40 33.93
CA ASP A 21 25.81 24.35 33.56
C ASP A 21 26.11 25.27 34.76
N GLN A 22 27.37 25.30 35.17
CA GLN A 22 27.78 26.06 36.35
C GLN A 22 27.69 27.57 36.13
N GLY A 23 27.91 28.07 34.91
CA GLY A 23 27.84 29.49 34.58
C GLY A 23 26.44 30.06 34.82
N THR A 24 25.44 29.48 34.15
CA THR A 24 24.03 29.89 34.31
C THR A 24 23.47 29.67 35.71
N LEU A 25 24.03 28.72 36.48
CA LEU A 25 23.62 28.50 37.88
C LEU A 25 24.15 29.61 38.80
N LEU A 26 25.38 30.09 38.59
CA LEU A 26 25.98 31.20 39.33
C LEU A 26 25.26 32.52 39.06
N GLU A 27 24.88 32.79 37.81
CA GLU A 27 24.08 33.97 37.45
C GLU A 27 22.74 33.99 38.21
N LEU A 28 22.04 32.84 38.24
CA LEU A 28 20.80 32.69 39.01
C LEU A 28 21.04 32.89 40.50
N ALA A 29 22.15 32.37 41.05
CA ALA A 29 22.51 32.55 42.45
C ALA A 29 22.77 34.02 42.80
N MET A 30 23.42 34.79 41.92
CA MET A 30 23.60 36.24 42.09
C MET A 30 22.25 36.96 42.12
N SER A 31 21.37 36.65 41.18
CA SER A 31 20.01 37.22 41.16
C SER A 31 19.21 36.89 42.42
N ILE A 32 19.29 35.64 42.90
CA ILE A 32 18.60 35.20 44.13
C ILE A 32 19.18 35.90 45.36
N ARG A 33 20.49 36.15 45.40
CA ARG A 33 21.12 36.89 46.51
C ARG A 33 20.61 38.33 46.61
N GLU A 34 20.34 38.99 45.47
CA GLU A 34 19.85 40.37 45.45
C GLU A 34 18.33 40.48 45.69
N ARG A 35 17.55 39.59 45.08
CA ARG A 35 16.08 39.73 45.00
C ARG A 35 15.31 38.65 45.74
N GLY A 36 16.01 37.68 46.33
CA GLY A 36 15.39 36.48 46.88
C GLY A 36 14.84 35.55 45.80
N VAL A 37 14.18 34.49 46.24
CA VAL A 37 13.50 33.54 45.34
C VAL A 37 12.10 34.08 45.03
N LEU A 38 11.90 34.60 43.83
CA LEU A 38 10.63 35.21 43.42
C LEU A 38 9.50 34.19 43.22
N GLU A 39 9.82 33.07 42.56
CA GLU A 39 8.87 31.97 42.39
C GLU A 39 9.19 30.84 43.39
N PRO A 40 8.23 30.45 44.25
CA PRO A 40 8.45 29.37 45.21
C PRO A 40 8.72 28.04 44.51
N ILE A 41 9.54 27.21 45.16
CA ILE A 41 9.72 25.81 44.73
C ILE A 41 8.54 24.94 45.18
N VAL A 42 8.31 23.81 44.53
CA VAL A 42 7.27 22.85 44.95
C VAL A 42 7.96 21.66 45.59
N VAL A 43 7.54 21.33 46.81
CA VAL A 43 8.09 20.21 47.58
C VAL A 43 6.98 19.34 48.13
N ARG A 44 7.30 18.09 48.42
CA ARG A 44 6.42 17.17 49.15
C ARG A 44 7.08 16.70 50.44
N PRO A 45 6.32 16.48 51.52
CA PRO A 45 6.87 15.95 52.76
C PRO A 45 7.32 14.50 52.56
N ILE A 46 8.44 14.15 53.18
CA ILE A 46 8.96 12.78 53.29
C ILE A 46 9.21 12.45 54.78
N ALA A 47 9.68 11.23 55.06
CA ALA A 47 10.01 10.80 56.42
C ALA A 47 11.00 11.76 57.12
N ASP A 48 10.96 11.76 58.45
CA ASP A 48 11.84 12.55 59.32
C ASP A 48 11.73 14.08 59.18
N GLY A 49 10.55 14.59 58.77
CA GLY A 49 10.31 16.03 58.66
C GLY A 49 11.14 16.71 57.56
N LYS A 50 11.60 15.92 56.58
CA LYS A 50 12.30 16.39 55.39
C LYS A 50 11.32 16.59 54.24
N TYR A 51 11.82 17.23 53.20
CA TYR A 51 11.06 17.53 51.99
C TYR A 51 11.84 17.09 50.76
N GLU A 52 11.12 16.57 49.78
CA GLU A 52 11.65 16.24 48.46
C GLU A 52 11.18 17.26 47.41
N ILE A 53 12.09 17.68 46.53
CA ILE A 53 11.79 18.63 45.46
C ILE A 53 10.98 17.94 44.37
N VAL A 54 9.79 18.47 44.12
CA VAL A 54 8.94 18.09 42.97
C VAL A 54 9.25 19.00 41.78
N MET A 55 9.37 20.32 42.01
CA MET A 55 9.69 21.30 40.97
C MET A 55 10.62 22.40 41.49
N GLY A 56 11.51 22.90 40.62
CA GLY A 56 12.38 24.05 40.92
C GLY A 56 13.78 23.71 41.42
N GLU A 57 14.35 22.56 41.06
CA GLU A 57 15.68 22.12 41.53
C GLU A 57 16.79 23.15 41.26
N ARG A 58 16.77 23.83 40.10
CA ARG A 58 17.74 24.90 39.79
C ARG A 58 17.68 26.05 40.80
N ARG A 59 16.48 26.42 41.25
CA ARG A 59 16.26 27.49 42.23
C ARG A 59 16.77 27.07 43.60
N TRP A 60 16.53 25.82 44.01
CA TRP A 60 17.09 25.27 45.26
C TRP A 60 18.63 25.26 45.24
N ARG A 61 19.26 24.73 44.18
CA ARG A 61 20.72 24.72 44.04
C ARG A 61 21.32 26.13 44.00
N ALA A 62 20.71 27.05 43.26
CA ALA A 62 21.15 28.44 43.21
C ALA A 62 20.97 29.16 44.55
N SER A 63 19.94 28.81 45.33
CA SER A 63 19.72 29.34 46.68
C SER A 63 20.79 28.87 47.69
N GLN A 64 21.25 27.62 47.56
CA GLN A 64 22.41 27.12 48.30
C GLN A 64 23.67 27.94 48.00
N LEU A 65 23.93 28.21 46.71
CA LEU A 65 25.07 29.03 46.27
C LEU A 65 24.95 30.51 46.69
N ALA A 66 23.71 31.02 46.75
CA ALA A 66 23.41 32.36 47.25
C ALA A 66 23.65 32.49 48.76
N GLY A 67 23.73 31.37 49.49
CA GLY A 67 23.94 31.33 50.94
C GLY A 67 22.67 31.60 51.75
N LEU A 68 21.49 31.35 51.17
CA LEU A 68 20.23 31.45 51.88
C LEU A 68 20.10 30.29 52.89
N THR A 69 19.46 30.54 54.03
CA THR A 69 19.16 29.50 55.03
C THR A 69 17.78 28.87 54.81
N GLU A 70 16.83 29.65 54.31
CA GLU A 70 15.45 29.26 54.04
C GLU A 70 15.01 29.77 52.68
N ILE A 71 14.09 29.05 52.03
CA ILE A 71 13.51 29.44 50.75
C ILE A 71 11.99 29.26 50.75
N PRO A 72 11.26 30.11 50.00
CA PRO A 72 9.82 29.96 49.85
C PRO A 72 9.50 28.68 49.06
N ALA A 73 8.62 27.87 49.64
CA ALA A 73 8.18 26.61 49.08
C ALA A 73 6.65 26.43 49.21
N VAL A 74 6.07 25.72 48.27
CA VAL A 74 4.69 25.22 48.34
C VAL A 74 4.76 23.74 48.68
N VAL A 75 4.29 23.38 49.87
CA VAL A 75 4.18 21.98 50.31
C VAL A 75 2.91 21.38 49.70
N ARG A 76 3.07 20.28 48.98
CA ARG A 76 1.95 19.46 48.48
C ARG A 76 2.08 18.04 48.98
N GLU A 77 1.01 17.49 49.52
CA GLU A 77 0.95 16.06 49.81
C GLU A 77 0.67 15.31 48.51
N LEU A 78 1.73 14.70 47.96
CA LEU A 78 1.69 13.96 46.70
C LEU A 78 2.24 12.56 46.93
N SER A 79 1.56 11.56 46.36
CA SER A 79 2.10 10.21 46.24
C SER A 79 3.37 10.21 45.36
N ASP A 80 4.17 9.14 45.41
CA ASP A 80 5.34 8.98 44.52
C ASP A 80 4.93 9.05 43.04
N GLU A 81 3.77 8.50 42.72
CA GLU A 81 3.19 8.47 41.38
C GLU A 81 2.74 9.86 40.93
N ASP A 82 2.03 10.61 41.79
CA ASP A 82 1.57 11.96 41.47
C ASP A 82 2.75 12.95 41.38
N ALA A 83 3.77 12.81 42.24
CA ALA A 83 4.97 13.64 42.17
C ALA A 83 5.76 13.38 40.88
N SER A 84 5.88 12.11 40.47
CA SER A 84 6.51 11.74 39.20
C SER A 84 5.72 12.25 37.99
N ALA A 85 4.39 12.16 38.04
CA ALA A 85 3.53 12.69 37.00
C ALA A 85 3.64 14.22 36.86
N ASP A 86 3.61 14.95 37.97
CA ASP A 86 3.79 16.41 38.00
C ASP A 86 5.14 16.84 37.41
N ALA A 87 6.22 16.13 37.77
CA ALA A 87 7.56 16.39 37.22
C ALA A 87 7.63 16.16 35.70
N LEU A 88 6.96 15.12 35.20
CA LEU A 88 6.87 14.85 33.76
C LEU A 88 6.03 15.89 33.01
N VAL A 89 4.96 16.41 33.63
CA VAL A 89 4.13 17.47 33.04
C VAL A 89 4.90 18.78 32.92
N GLU A 90 5.67 19.18 33.93
CA GLU A 90 6.55 20.36 33.85
C GLU A 90 7.57 20.21 32.73
N ASN A 91 8.18 19.03 32.63
CA ASN A 91 9.14 18.75 31.58
C ASN A 91 8.49 18.82 30.19
N PHE A 92 7.28 18.28 30.04
CA PHE A 92 6.50 18.31 28.81
C PHE A 92 6.13 19.73 28.36
N GLN A 93 5.89 20.64 29.30
CA GLN A 93 5.55 22.05 29.02
C GLN A 93 6.74 22.89 28.54
N ARG A 94 7.95 22.32 28.45
CA ARG A 94 9.11 23.01 27.90
C ARG A 94 8.96 23.23 26.40
N GLU A 95 9.19 24.47 25.96
CA GLU A 95 9.03 24.88 24.56
C GLU A 95 9.96 24.11 23.60
N ASP A 96 11.13 23.67 24.10
CA ASP A 96 12.22 23.11 23.30
C ASP A 96 12.10 21.61 22.97
N LEU A 97 11.04 20.92 23.43
CA LEU A 97 10.93 19.47 23.22
C LEU A 97 10.70 19.14 21.74
N ASN A 98 11.48 18.19 21.23
CA ASN A 98 11.25 17.68 19.89
C ASN A 98 10.02 16.74 19.85
N PRO A 99 9.43 16.48 18.67
CA PRO A 99 8.21 15.67 18.56
C PRO A 99 8.34 14.25 19.14
N VAL A 100 9.52 13.64 19.06
CA VAL A 100 9.79 12.29 19.58
C VAL A 100 9.87 12.30 21.10
N GLU A 101 10.50 13.31 21.69
CA GLU A 101 10.54 13.51 23.15
C GLU A 101 9.14 13.77 23.71
N ARG A 102 8.32 14.58 23.03
CA ARG A 102 6.91 14.79 23.40
C ARG A 102 6.14 13.47 23.40
N ALA A 103 6.30 12.67 22.35
CA ALA A 103 5.65 11.37 22.25
C ALA A 103 6.07 10.41 23.37
N ARG A 104 7.38 10.32 23.66
CA ARG A 104 7.92 9.50 24.75
C ARG A 104 7.43 9.97 26.13
N ALA A 105 7.36 11.28 26.34
CA ALA A 105 6.83 11.86 27.58
C ALA A 105 5.33 11.55 27.77
N ILE A 106 4.51 11.65 26.71
CA ILE A 106 3.09 11.25 26.74
C ILE A 106 2.98 9.76 27.09
N LYS A 107 3.77 8.89 26.44
CA LYS A 107 3.75 7.45 26.71
C LYS A 107 4.07 7.16 28.18
N LYS A 108 5.07 7.84 28.75
CA LYS A 108 5.43 7.71 30.17
C LYS A 108 4.33 8.25 31.09
N LEU A 109 3.70 9.37 30.76
CA LEU A 109 2.57 9.91 31.54
C LEU A 109 1.39 8.94 31.61
N LEU A 110 1.09 8.21 30.52
CA LEU A 110 0.03 7.21 30.47
C LEU A 110 0.28 6.00 31.38
N GLU A 111 1.48 5.83 31.92
CA GLU A 111 1.78 4.82 32.96
C GLU A 111 1.21 5.24 34.33
N PHE A 112 1.05 6.55 34.57
CA PHE A 112 0.61 7.11 35.85
C PHE A 112 -0.84 7.63 35.84
N MET A 113 -1.41 7.87 34.65
CA MET A 113 -2.75 8.43 34.54
C MET A 113 -3.53 7.90 33.34
N SER A 114 -4.86 7.96 33.43
CA SER A 114 -5.73 7.59 32.32
C SER A 114 -5.57 8.56 31.13
N TRP A 115 -5.94 8.08 29.94
CA TRP A 115 -5.96 8.88 28.70
C TRP A 115 -6.69 10.22 28.87
N GLU A 116 -7.90 10.21 29.45
CA GLU A 116 -8.70 11.41 29.67
C GLU A 116 -8.06 12.40 30.65
N LYS A 117 -7.43 11.88 31.72
CA LYS A 117 -6.69 12.71 32.68
C LYS A 117 -5.47 13.33 32.01
N CYS A 118 -4.74 12.58 31.19
CA CYS A 118 -3.60 13.08 30.42
C CYS A 118 -3.98 14.21 29.47
N LEU A 119 -5.07 14.06 28.70
CA LEU A 119 -5.56 15.11 27.80
C LEU A 119 -5.88 16.41 28.54
N LYS A 120 -6.58 16.31 29.68
CA LYS A 120 -6.94 17.47 30.51
C LYS A 120 -5.70 18.14 31.10
N THR A 121 -4.77 17.36 31.63
CA THR A 121 -3.54 17.88 32.28
C THR A 121 -2.62 18.56 31.27
N LEU A 122 -2.47 18.00 30.07
CA LEU A 122 -1.60 18.56 29.03
C LEU A 122 -2.28 19.66 28.20
N GLY A 123 -3.61 19.78 28.25
CA GLY A 123 -4.36 20.75 27.46
C GLY A 123 -4.29 20.51 25.95
N VAL A 124 -4.08 19.26 25.52
CA VAL A 124 -3.94 18.89 24.10
C VAL A 124 -5.20 18.17 23.59
N ALA A 125 -5.49 18.34 22.30
CA ALA A 125 -6.60 17.62 21.66
C ALA A 125 -6.30 16.11 21.54
N ASP A 126 -7.33 15.27 21.60
CA ASP A 126 -7.23 13.81 21.43
C ASP A 126 -6.48 13.43 20.14
N SER A 127 -6.81 14.10 19.03
CA SER A 127 -6.16 13.89 17.74
C SER A 127 -4.65 14.18 17.78
N THR A 128 -4.23 15.18 18.56
CA THR A 128 -2.82 15.58 18.68
C THR A 128 -2.04 14.57 19.52
N MET A 129 -2.63 14.12 20.64
CA MET A 129 -2.02 13.09 21.49
C MET A 129 -1.83 11.77 20.72
N ARG A 130 -2.85 11.34 19.97
CA ARG A 130 -2.74 10.17 19.06
C ARG A 130 -1.65 10.36 18.02
N ARG A 131 -1.56 11.53 17.40
CA ARG A 131 -0.52 11.84 16.41
C ARG A 131 0.87 11.65 17.00
N TYR A 132 1.13 12.20 18.18
CA TYR A 132 2.42 12.02 18.84
C TYR A 132 2.73 10.55 19.12
N LEU A 133 1.77 9.79 19.64
CA LEU A 133 1.98 8.37 19.92
C LEU A 133 2.17 7.53 18.65
N ASP A 134 1.50 7.87 17.55
CA ASP A 134 1.68 7.24 16.24
C ASP A 134 3.12 7.39 15.72
N LEU A 135 3.89 8.40 16.16
CA LEU A 135 5.32 8.48 15.82
C LEU A 135 6.10 7.31 16.42
N LEU A 136 5.74 6.85 17.61
CA LEU A 136 6.46 5.78 18.32
C LEU A 136 6.29 4.41 17.65
N ASP A 137 5.39 4.29 16.67
CA ASP A 137 5.26 3.11 15.82
C ASP A 137 6.42 3.01 14.80
N LEU A 138 7.13 4.11 14.54
CA LEU A 138 8.25 4.12 13.58
C LEU A 138 9.48 3.44 14.16
N PRO A 139 10.32 2.80 13.33
CA PRO A 139 11.59 2.24 13.77
C PRO A 139 12.50 3.30 14.42
N GLU A 140 13.24 2.90 15.45
CA GLU A 140 14.15 3.80 16.20
C GLU A 140 15.17 4.50 15.29
N GLN A 141 15.63 3.87 14.21
CA GLN A 141 16.51 4.55 13.26
C GLN A 141 15.84 5.75 12.58
N ILE A 142 14.55 5.69 12.26
CA ILE A 142 13.80 6.79 11.66
C ILE A 142 13.51 7.88 12.70
N LEU A 143 13.20 7.49 13.94
CA LEU A 143 13.06 8.42 15.06
C LEU A 143 14.35 9.21 15.30
N ASN A 144 15.50 8.54 15.25
CA ASN A 144 16.80 9.20 15.39
C ASN A 144 17.06 10.24 14.29
N GLU A 145 16.55 10.02 13.07
CA GLU A 145 16.66 11.00 11.98
C GLU A 145 15.83 12.28 12.21
N LEU A 146 14.80 12.22 13.08
CA LEU A 146 14.04 13.40 13.56
C LEU A 146 14.74 14.13 14.72
N LEU A 147 15.62 13.44 15.46
CA LEU A 147 16.35 14.00 16.60
C LEU A 147 17.56 14.83 16.18
N VAL A 148 18.02 14.68 14.94
CA VAL A 148 19.10 15.50 14.37
C VAL A 148 18.60 16.94 14.28
N LYS A 149 19.14 17.81 15.15
CA LYS A 149 18.72 19.22 15.23
C LYS A 149 18.83 19.91 13.85
N PRO A 150 17.83 20.72 13.49
CA PRO A 150 17.81 21.42 12.23
C PRO A 150 18.97 22.40 12.16
N GLY A 151 19.72 22.34 11.08
CA GLY A 151 20.82 23.25 10.81
C GLY A 151 20.42 24.17 9.68
N ASP A 152 19.52 25.13 9.94
CA ASP A 152 19.12 26.28 9.10
C ASP A 152 18.98 26.06 7.57
N LYS A 153 18.79 24.83 7.08
CA LYS A 153 18.87 24.55 5.63
C LYS A 153 17.70 23.74 5.15
N GLU A 154 16.99 24.31 4.17
CA GLU A 154 16.00 23.63 3.34
C GLU A 154 16.38 22.18 3.00
N GLY A 155 15.43 21.25 3.15
CA GLY A 155 15.61 19.82 2.87
C GLY A 155 15.67 18.91 4.11
N GLU A 156 15.17 19.39 5.25
CA GLU A 156 15.17 18.61 6.48
C GLU A 156 14.10 17.52 6.50
N PHE A 157 14.38 16.47 7.26
CA PHE A 157 13.41 15.42 7.52
C PHE A 157 12.47 15.92 8.62
N LEU A 158 11.18 16.07 8.29
CA LEU A 158 10.18 16.72 9.13
C LEU A 158 9.25 15.66 9.71
N GLU A 159 8.50 16.03 10.75
CA GLU A 159 7.47 15.17 11.34
C GLU A 159 6.46 14.66 10.28
N GLY A 160 6.08 15.52 9.33
CA GLY A 160 5.21 15.13 8.21
C GLY A 160 5.80 14.07 7.30
N HIS A 161 7.13 14.09 7.09
CA HIS A 161 7.83 13.05 6.34
C HIS A 161 7.82 11.72 7.10
N ALA A 162 8.02 11.76 8.41
CA ALA A 162 7.99 10.57 9.26
C ALA A 162 6.63 9.86 9.23
N TYR A 163 5.51 10.60 9.35
CA TYR A 163 4.18 9.99 9.21
C TYR A 163 3.93 9.40 7.82
N ALA A 164 4.43 10.05 6.77
CA ALA A 164 4.29 9.53 5.41
C ALA A 164 4.93 8.15 5.26
N LEU A 165 6.03 7.86 5.97
CA LEU A 165 6.74 6.57 5.91
C LEU A 165 6.10 5.44 6.73
N ARG A 166 5.14 5.73 7.61
CA ARG A 166 4.49 4.73 8.48
C ARG A 166 3.87 3.52 7.74
N PRO A 167 3.25 3.67 6.55
CA PRO A 167 2.69 2.54 5.81
C PRO A 167 3.70 1.48 5.37
N ILE A 168 5.01 1.80 5.38
CA ILE A 168 6.10 0.90 4.96
C ILE A 168 7.04 0.55 6.14
N ASN A 169 6.50 0.50 7.37
CA ASN A 169 7.24 0.15 8.58
C ASN A 169 7.87 -1.26 8.54
N ASP A 170 7.35 -2.15 7.71
CA ASP A 170 7.89 -3.47 7.44
C ASP A 170 9.22 -3.44 6.66
N ASN A 171 9.52 -2.33 5.97
CA ASN A 171 10.71 -2.19 5.12
C ASN A 171 11.60 -1.01 5.52
N LEU A 172 12.34 -1.20 6.62
CA LEU A 172 13.31 -0.23 7.12
C LEU A 172 14.34 0.22 6.07
N LYS A 173 14.81 -0.70 5.22
CA LYS A 173 15.81 -0.39 4.17
C LYS A 173 15.25 0.62 3.17
N LEU A 174 13.99 0.49 2.79
CA LEU A 174 13.30 1.43 1.91
C LEU A 174 13.09 2.78 2.60
N GLN A 175 12.64 2.78 3.85
CA GLN A 175 12.46 4.02 4.63
C GLN A 175 13.75 4.85 4.71
N LEU A 176 14.88 4.23 5.08
CA LEU A 176 16.16 4.93 5.17
C LEU A 176 16.62 5.51 3.82
N ARG A 177 16.32 4.83 2.71
CA ARG A 177 16.62 5.36 1.37
C ARG A 177 15.73 6.53 1.00
N LEU A 178 14.46 6.49 1.37
CA LEU A 178 13.55 7.62 1.16
C LEU A 178 13.95 8.82 2.00
N VAL A 179 14.37 8.64 3.26
CA VAL A 179 14.92 9.72 4.10
C VAL A 179 16.13 10.38 3.42
N LYS A 180 17.06 9.58 2.89
CA LYS A 180 18.22 10.10 2.14
C LYS A 180 17.80 10.87 0.89
N LYS A 181 16.81 10.37 0.16
CA LYS A 181 16.26 11.04 -1.03
C LYS A 181 15.60 12.38 -0.67
N VAL A 182 14.79 12.41 0.39
CA VAL A 182 14.13 13.65 0.88
C VAL A 182 15.17 14.72 1.17
N ARG A 183 16.28 14.36 1.83
CA ARG A 183 17.39 15.29 2.11
C ARG A 183 18.13 15.73 0.86
N ALA A 184 18.44 14.80 -0.04
CA ALA A 184 19.20 15.09 -1.26
C ALA A 184 18.44 16.00 -2.24
N GLU A 185 17.12 15.79 -2.37
CA GLU A 185 16.27 16.51 -3.32
C GLU A 185 15.47 17.66 -2.68
N LYS A 186 15.69 17.92 -1.38
CA LYS A 186 14.93 18.90 -0.58
C LYS A 186 13.42 18.74 -0.74
N MET A 187 12.94 17.50 -0.69
CA MET A 187 11.54 17.17 -0.98
C MET A 187 10.61 17.73 0.09
N GLY A 188 9.43 18.20 -0.34
CA GLY A 188 8.32 18.45 0.57
C GLY A 188 7.59 17.16 0.96
N VAL A 189 6.71 17.28 1.96
CA VAL A 189 5.92 16.13 2.46
C VAL A 189 5.05 15.53 1.36
N ASP A 190 4.47 16.38 0.51
CA ASP A 190 3.61 15.92 -0.58
C ASP A 190 4.40 15.28 -1.72
N ASP A 191 5.65 15.69 -1.94
CA ASP A 191 6.54 15.06 -2.91
C ASP A 191 6.91 13.64 -2.48
N LEU A 192 7.20 13.44 -1.19
CA LEU A 192 7.43 12.11 -0.64
C LEU A 192 6.20 11.22 -0.81
N LYS A 193 5.00 11.74 -0.51
CA LYS A 193 3.74 11.01 -0.72
C LYS A 193 3.55 10.59 -2.18
N LYS A 194 3.90 11.45 -3.14
CA LYS A 194 3.85 11.11 -4.57
C LYS A 194 4.80 9.96 -4.91
N VAL A 195 6.04 9.99 -4.42
CA VAL A 195 7.01 8.90 -4.65
C VAL A 195 6.53 7.61 -4.01
N MET A 196 5.96 7.67 -2.80
CA MET A 196 5.39 6.50 -2.14
C MET A 196 4.19 5.94 -2.90
N ALA A 197 3.30 6.80 -3.41
CA ALA A 197 2.21 6.37 -4.27
C ALA A 197 2.72 5.72 -5.56
N ALA A 198 3.79 6.25 -6.17
CA ALA A 198 4.44 5.65 -7.34
C ALA A 198 4.99 4.25 -7.06
N ILE A 199 5.65 4.08 -5.91
CA ILE A 199 6.19 2.78 -5.46
C ILE A 199 5.06 1.78 -5.22
N ALA A 200 3.95 2.23 -4.63
CA ALA A 200 2.78 1.38 -4.38
C ALA A 200 2.08 0.96 -5.70
N ASP A 201 1.95 1.86 -6.66
CA ASP A 201 1.32 1.60 -7.96
C ASP A 201 2.18 0.66 -8.84
N VAL A 202 3.51 0.83 -8.82
CA VAL A 202 4.45 0.04 -9.63
C VAL A 202 5.63 -0.47 -8.80
N PRO A 203 5.43 -1.52 -7.97
CA PRO A 203 6.48 -2.05 -7.09
C PRO A 203 7.74 -2.53 -7.83
N SER A 204 7.59 -3.02 -9.06
CA SER A 204 8.71 -3.47 -9.89
C SER A 204 9.70 -2.36 -10.26
N LYS A 205 9.28 -1.09 -10.21
CA LYS A 205 10.11 0.09 -10.54
C LYS A 205 10.60 0.85 -9.30
N THR A 206 10.50 0.27 -8.10
CA THR A 206 10.95 0.91 -6.85
C THR A 206 12.38 1.47 -6.92
N GLU A 207 13.34 0.69 -7.44
CA GLU A 207 14.73 1.16 -7.60
C GLU A 207 14.88 2.35 -8.54
N ALA A 208 14.06 2.40 -9.60
CA ALA A 208 14.08 3.52 -10.53
C ALA A 208 13.58 4.79 -9.84
N PHE A 209 12.45 4.73 -9.14
CA PHE A 209 11.87 5.87 -8.42
C PHE A 209 12.78 6.42 -7.31
N LEU A 210 13.56 5.55 -6.66
CA LEU A 210 14.52 5.99 -5.65
C LEU A 210 15.70 6.76 -6.24
N ARG A 211 16.14 6.41 -7.46
CA ARG A 211 17.33 7.00 -8.10
C ARG A 211 17.04 8.24 -8.93
N VAL A 212 15.87 8.31 -9.58
CA VAL A 212 15.54 9.42 -10.48
C VAL A 212 14.87 10.57 -9.71
N PRO A 213 15.06 11.82 -10.13
CA PRO A 213 14.37 12.96 -9.53
C PRO A 213 12.84 12.85 -9.61
N LEU A 214 12.13 13.58 -8.75
CA LEU A 214 10.65 13.58 -8.74
C LEU A 214 10.01 13.85 -10.11
N HIS A 215 10.50 14.83 -10.87
CA HIS A 215 9.93 15.16 -12.19
C HIS A 215 10.01 13.98 -13.17
N VAL A 216 11.11 13.21 -13.12
CA VAL A 216 11.26 11.99 -13.94
C VAL A 216 10.31 10.90 -13.46
N THR A 217 10.10 10.78 -12.14
CA THR A 217 9.10 9.86 -11.57
C THR A 217 7.70 10.19 -12.10
N GLU A 218 7.33 11.47 -12.13
CA GLU A 218 6.05 11.92 -12.68
C GLU A 218 5.93 11.65 -14.19
N GLU A 219 7.00 11.82 -14.97
CA GLU A 219 7.03 11.44 -16.40
C GLU A 219 6.87 9.94 -16.62
N ILE A 220 7.54 9.12 -15.82
CA ILE A 220 7.39 7.65 -15.85
C ILE A 220 5.93 7.28 -15.58
N LEU A 221 5.32 7.84 -14.54
CA LEU A 221 3.91 7.60 -14.24
C LEU A 221 2.97 8.10 -15.34
N ARG A 222 3.26 9.24 -15.99
CA ARG A 222 2.48 9.70 -17.15
C ARG A 222 2.61 8.77 -18.34
N SER A 223 3.80 8.22 -18.59
CA SER A 223 4.02 7.26 -19.68
C SER A 223 3.28 5.95 -19.42
N ILE A 224 3.31 5.45 -18.18
CA ILE A 224 2.57 4.25 -17.75
C ILE A 224 1.06 4.51 -17.78
N GLY A 225 0.64 5.66 -17.25
CA GLY A 225 -0.74 6.15 -17.26
C GLY A 225 -1.33 6.32 -18.66
N ARG A 226 -0.52 6.67 -19.66
CA ARG A 226 -0.91 6.68 -21.08
C ARG A 226 -1.04 5.25 -21.64
N GLN A 227 -0.23 4.31 -21.17
CA GLN A 227 -0.38 2.89 -21.55
C GLN A 227 -1.62 2.25 -20.90
N THR A 228 -1.99 2.63 -19.67
CA THR A 228 -3.22 2.15 -18.99
C THR A 228 -4.48 2.92 -19.40
N ARG A 229 -4.41 4.22 -19.69
CA ARG A 229 -5.53 5.00 -20.29
C ARG A 229 -5.61 4.80 -21.80
N ALA A 230 -5.93 3.58 -22.25
CA ALA A 230 -6.49 3.37 -23.59
C ALA A 230 -7.15 1.99 -23.79
N LYS A 231 -8.02 1.53 -22.89
CA LYS A 231 -9.14 0.66 -23.31
C LYS A 231 -10.41 1.11 -22.61
N LYS A 232 -11.26 1.85 -23.34
CA LYS A 232 -12.65 2.08 -22.91
C LYS A 232 -13.26 0.71 -22.55
N PRO A 233 -14.09 0.60 -21.50
CA PRO A 233 -14.74 -0.66 -21.16
C PRO A 233 -15.45 -1.19 -22.41
N TYR A 234 -15.29 -2.49 -22.67
CA TYR A 234 -15.86 -3.15 -23.84
C TYR A 234 -17.37 -2.89 -23.90
N GLN A 235 -17.84 -2.39 -25.04
CA GLN A 235 -19.27 -2.25 -25.32
C GLN A 235 -19.64 -3.26 -26.42
N PRO A 236 -20.76 -4.01 -26.29
CA PRO A 236 -21.16 -4.98 -27.32
C PRO A 236 -21.28 -4.36 -28.73
N LYS A 237 -21.65 -3.08 -28.82
CA LYS A 237 -21.77 -2.34 -30.08
C LYS A 237 -20.43 -2.05 -30.77
N THR A 238 -19.30 -2.12 -30.06
CA THR A 238 -17.96 -1.90 -30.63
C THR A 238 -17.21 -3.20 -30.91
N ALA A 239 -17.85 -4.37 -30.67
CA ALA A 239 -17.24 -5.69 -30.81
C ALA A 239 -16.65 -5.91 -32.21
N GLU A 240 -17.41 -5.61 -33.26
CA GLU A 240 -16.99 -5.81 -34.65
C GLU A 240 -15.77 -4.94 -35.00
N GLN A 241 -15.72 -3.69 -34.52
CA GLN A 241 -14.59 -2.79 -34.73
C GLN A 241 -13.33 -3.27 -34.00
N HIS A 242 -13.49 -3.78 -32.77
CA HIS A 242 -12.38 -4.36 -32.02
C HIS A 242 -11.85 -5.64 -32.68
N LEU A 243 -12.74 -6.51 -33.18
CA LEU A 243 -12.36 -7.72 -33.92
C LEU A 243 -11.61 -7.39 -35.21
N LYS A 244 -12.09 -6.41 -36.00
CA LYS A 244 -11.37 -5.94 -37.20
C LYS A 244 -9.99 -5.36 -36.87
N SER A 245 -9.89 -4.62 -35.76
CA SER A 245 -8.60 -4.07 -35.30
C SER A 245 -7.62 -5.17 -34.87
N MET A 246 -8.10 -6.20 -34.18
CA MET A 246 -7.30 -7.37 -33.81
C MET A 246 -6.85 -8.14 -35.05
N GLN A 247 -7.74 -8.38 -36.02
CA GLN A 247 -7.39 -9.03 -37.29
C GLN A 247 -6.29 -8.25 -38.03
N LYS A 248 -6.43 -6.93 -38.15
CA LYS A 248 -5.42 -6.07 -38.78
C LYS A 248 -4.05 -6.18 -38.09
N ALA A 249 -4.03 -6.20 -36.76
CA ALA A 249 -2.79 -6.37 -36.00
C ALA A 249 -2.15 -7.75 -36.25
N CYS A 250 -2.94 -8.82 -36.31
CA CYS A 250 -2.44 -10.15 -36.65
C CYS A 250 -1.86 -10.20 -38.07
N THR A 251 -2.51 -9.59 -39.06
CA THR A 251 -1.97 -9.50 -40.42
C THR A 251 -0.64 -8.77 -40.46
N SER A 252 -0.50 -7.64 -39.76
CA SER A 252 0.78 -6.92 -39.69
C SER A 252 1.90 -7.74 -39.02
N VAL A 253 1.57 -8.58 -38.05
CA VAL A 253 2.55 -9.52 -37.47
C VAL A 253 2.93 -10.62 -38.47
N LEU A 254 1.97 -11.14 -39.24
CA LEU A 254 2.23 -12.14 -40.27
C LEU A 254 3.12 -11.58 -41.40
N ASP A 255 2.94 -10.32 -41.79
CA ASP A 255 3.78 -9.66 -42.80
C ASP A 255 5.26 -9.57 -42.36
N LEU A 256 5.52 -9.48 -41.06
CA LEU A 256 6.88 -9.47 -40.49
C LEU A 256 7.53 -10.86 -40.46
N LEU A 257 6.76 -11.93 -40.64
CA LEU A 257 7.21 -13.32 -40.63
C LEU A 257 7.52 -13.85 -42.05
N ASP A 258 7.51 -13.01 -43.08
CA ASP A 258 7.94 -13.39 -44.44
C ASP A 258 9.45 -13.66 -44.46
N GLU A 259 9.86 -14.85 -44.89
CA GLU A 259 11.27 -15.27 -44.96
C GLU A 259 12.14 -14.31 -45.79
N ARG A 260 11.54 -13.59 -46.75
CA ARG A 260 12.25 -12.59 -47.55
C ARG A 260 12.59 -11.36 -46.73
N VAL A 261 11.78 -10.99 -45.74
CA VAL A 261 12.03 -9.85 -44.85
C VAL A 261 13.20 -10.14 -43.91
N ALA A 262 13.34 -11.39 -43.45
CA ALA A 262 14.44 -11.81 -42.58
C ALA A 262 15.83 -11.60 -43.20
N GLN A 263 15.94 -11.64 -44.54
CA GLN A 263 17.19 -11.41 -45.26
C GLN A 263 17.68 -9.95 -45.22
N TYR A 264 16.79 -9.00 -44.91
CA TYR A 264 17.09 -7.56 -44.88
C TYR A 264 17.19 -6.97 -43.47
N LEU A 265 17.01 -7.79 -42.43
CA LEU A 265 17.06 -7.35 -41.03
C LEU A 265 18.44 -7.59 -40.42
N SER A 266 18.92 -6.62 -39.64
CA SER A 266 20.14 -6.80 -38.83
C SER A 266 19.92 -7.81 -37.70
N THR A 267 21.01 -8.37 -37.17
CA THR A 267 20.97 -9.30 -36.03
C THR A 267 20.31 -8.67 -34.79
N GLU A 268 20.51 -7.36 -34.57
CA GLU A 268 19.88 -6.64 -33.47
C GLU A 268 18.36 -6.54 -33.65
N GLN A 269 17.90 -6.19 -34.87
CA GLN A 269 16.47 -6.13 -35.19
C GLN A 269 15.81 -7.51 -35.11
N MET A 270 16.49 -8.57 -35.55
CA MET A 270 16.00 -9.94 -35.43
C MET A 270 15.86 -10.37 -33.96
N ASN A 271 16.83 -10.04 -33.10
CA ASN A 271 16.75 -10.33 -31.67
C ASN A 271 15.61 -9.56 -30.99
N GLN A 272 15.38 -8.30 -31.36
CA GLN A 272 14.24 -7.53 -30.87
C GLN A 272 12.91 -8.14 -31.31
N MET A 273 12.78 -8.59 -32.57
CA MET A 273 11.59 -9.29 -33.04
C MET A 273 11.37 -10.63 -32.29
N LEU A 274 12.44 -11.39 -32.06
CA LEU A 274 12.37 -12.66 -31.32
C LEU A 274 11.86 -12.42 -29.89
N SER A 275 12.40 -11.42 -29.19
CA SER A 275 11.96 -11.06 -27.84
C SER A 275 10.49 -10.64 -27.82
N ALA A 276 10.10 -9.72 -28.73
CA ALA A 276 8.74 -9.20 -28.77
C ALA A 276 7.70 -10.28 -29.12
N THR A 277 8.04 -11.21 -30.02
CA THR A 277 7.16 -12.32 -30.39
C THR A 277 7.06 -13.37 -29.30
N ALA A 278 8.16 -13.66 -28.58
CA ALA A 278 8.15 -14.55 -27.41
C ALA A 278 7.28 -13.98 -26.28
N ASP A 279 7.45 -12.70 -25.94
CA ASP A 279 6.65 -12.03 -24.91
C ASP A 279 5.16 -12.01 -25.27
N LEU A 280 4.83 -11.72 -26.53
CA LEU A 280 3.45 -11.74 -27.02
C LEU A 280 2.84 -13.15 -26.95
N ALA A 281 3.60 -14.18 -27.34
CA ALA A 281 3.16 -15.56 -27.28
C ALA A 281 2.90 -16.00 -25.83
N GLU A 282 3.78 -15.62 -24.90
CA GLU A 282 3.59 -15.90 -23.47
C GLU A 282 2.34 -15.20 -22.92
N GLN A 283 2.14 -13.91 -23.23
CA GLN A 283 0.95 -13.16 -22.81
C GLN A 283 -0.35 -13.78 -23.36
N ILE A 284 -0.37 -14.16 -24.63
CA ILE A 284 -1.52 -14.84 -25.25
C ILE A 284 -1.77 -16.19 -24.58
N ASN A 285 -0.73 -16.97 -24.31
CA ASN A 285 -0.86 -18.26 -23.63
C ASN A 285 -1.38 -18.14 -22.21
N ASN A 286 -0.87 -17.18 -21.44
CA ASN A 286 -1.33 -16.89 -20.08
C ASN A 286 -2.79 -16.40 -20.07
N PHE A 287 -3.15 -15.51 -21.00
CA PHE A 287 -4.54 -15.07 -21.17
C PHE A 287 -5.46 -16.22 -21.57
N ASN A 288 -5.07 -17.06 -22.52
CA ASN A 288 -5.82 -18.24 -22.93
C ASN A 288 -6.00 -19.22 -21.76
N LYS A 289 -4.96 -19.43 -20.95
CA LYS A 289 -5.03 -20.27 -19.75
C LYS A 289 -6.00 -19.68 -18.73
N ALA A 290 -5.88 -18.40 -18.40
CA ALA A 290 -6.78 -17.73 -17.47
C ALA A 290 -8.24 -17.74 -17.97
N MET A 291 -8.47 -17.49 -19.26
CA MET A 291 -9.78 -17.58 -19.88
C MET A 291 -10.34 -19.00 -19.81
N ARG A 292 -9.53 -20.02 -20.11
CA ARG A 292 -9.93 -21.43 -19.97
C ARG A 292 -10.31 -21.76 -18.52
N ASP A 293 -9.50 -21.36 -17.56
CA ASP A 293 -9.76 -21.58 -16.13
C ASP A 293 -11.05 -20.85 -15.68
N SER A 294 -11.32 -19.65 -16.19
CA SER A 294 -12.54 -18.89 -15.92
C SER A 294 -13.78 -19.50 -16.57
N LEU A 295 -13.67 -19.98 -17.82
CA LEU A 295 -14.75 -20.70 -18.50
C LEU A 295 -15.06 -22.00 -17.76
N GLN A 296 -14.04 -22.77 -17.36
CA GLN A 296 -14.21 -24.00 -16.57
C GLN A 296 -14.90 -23.77 -15.22
N LYS A 297 -14.69 -22.61 -14.59
CA LYS A 297 -15.33 -22.27 -13.30
C LYS A 297 -16.79 -21.81 -13.44
N ASN A 298 -17.24 -21.38 -14.62
CA ASN A 298 -18.55 -20.74 -14.81
C ASN A 298 -19.44 -21.37 -15.88
N ASP A 299 -19.05 -22.47 -16.55
CA ASP A 299 -19.87 -23.02 -17.63
C ASP A 299 -21.05 -23.87 -17.11
N ARG A 300 -22.27 -23.41 -17.42
CA ARG A 300 -23.51 -24.21 -17.42
C ARG A 300 -23.83 -24.57 -18.87
N GLY A 301 -23.68 -25.85 -19.23
CA GLY A 301 -24.53 -26.49 -20.23
C GLY A 301 -24.12 -26.38 -21.70
N PHE A 302 -24.25 -27.51 -22.39
CA PHE A 302 -24.02 -27.74 -23.81
C PHE A 302 -25.09 -27.01 -24.66
N LYS A 303 -24.85 -26.85 -25.97
CA LYS A 303 -25.91 -26.59 -26.96
C LYS A 303 -25.80 -27.61 -28.09
N GLU A 304 -26.84 -28.42 -28.24
CA GLU A 304 -27.00 -29.33 -29.36
C GLU A 304 -27.50 -28.58 -30.60
N ILE A 305 -26.99 -28.95 -31.78
CA ILE A 305 -27.42 -28.42 -33.07
C ILE A 305 -28.10 -29.56 -33.82
N TYR A 306 -29.35 -29.34 -34.19
CA TYR A 306 -30.18 -30.28 -34.95
C TYR A 306 -30.17 -29.85 -36.41
N ILE A 307 -29.90 -30.78 -37.33
CA ILE A 307 -29.95 -30.50 -38.77
C ILE A 307 -31.11 -31.31 -39.35
N HIS A 308 -32.04 -30.62 -39.99
CA HIS A 308 -33.11 -31.28 -40.73
C HIS A 308 -32.52 -31.95 -41.97
N CYS A 309 -32.74 -33.25 -42.14
CA CYS A 309 -32.39 -33.93 -43.38
C CYS A 309 -33.37 -33.48 -44.48
N PRO A 310 -32.93 -32.71 -45.49
CA PRO A 310 -33.83 -32.16 -46.49
C PRO A 310 -34.36 -33.23 -47.46
N LEU A 311 -33.87 -34.46 -47.37
CA LEU A 311 -34.25 -35.59 -48.22
C LEU A 311 -35.37 -36.48 -47.63
N CYS A 312 -35.47 -36.59 -46.29
CA CYS A 312 -36.45 -37.47 -45.62
C CYS A 312 -37.30 -36.77 -44.56
N GLY A 313 -37.05 -35.49 -44.27
CA GLY A 313 -37.81 -34.70 -43.30
C GLY A 313 -37.59 -35.07 -41.83
N ARG A 314 -36.80 -36.12 -41.54
CA ARG A 314 -36.40 -36.44 -40.17
C ARG A 314 -35.37 -35.42 -39.68
N ILE A 315 -35.51 -35.06 -38.40
CA ILE A 315 -34.49 -34.32 -37.66
C ILE A 315 -33.35 -35.30 -37.39
N GLU A 316 -32.22 -35.12 -38.06
CA GLU A 316 -31.01 -35.89 -37.76
C GLU A 316 -30.13 -35.08 -36.80
N LEU A 317 -29.88 -35.65 -35.63
CA LEU A 317 -28.92 -35.09 -34.68
C LEU A 317 -27.49 -35.36 -35.20
N ILE A 318 -27.01 -34.54 -36.13
CA ILE A 318 -25.58 -34.48 -36.45
C ILE A 318 -24.94 -33.54 -35.43
N GLY A 319 -24.65 -34.06 -34.24
CA GLY A 319 -23.90 -33.33 -33.24
C GLY A 319 -22.48 -33.03 -33.73
N SER A 320 -22.24 -31.82 -34.23
CA SER A 320 -20.89 -31.29 -34.39
C SER A 320 -20.55 -30.50 -33.12
N LEU A 321 -19.77 -31.10 -32.21
CA LEU A 321 -19.40 -30.48 -30.93
C LEU A 321 -18.13 -29.67 -31.13
N ARG A 322 -18.16 -28.35 -30.93
CA ARG A 322 -16.92 -27.57 -30.81
C ARG A 322 -16.46 -27.63 -29.36
N CYS A 323 -15.30 -28.23 -29.09
CA CYS A 323 -14.76 -28.24 -27.74
C CYS A 323 -14.54 -26.80 -27.26
N SER A 324 -15.16 -26.37 -26.16
CA SER A 324 -14.99 -25.01 -25.60
C SER A 324 -13.55 -24.73 -25.13
N VAL A 325 -12.72 -25.77 -25.00
CA VAL A 325 -11.33 -25.70 -24.55
C VAL A 325 -10.33 -25.67 -25.72
N CYS A 326 -10.57 -26.46 -26.78
CA CYS A 326 -9.63 -26.62 -27.91
C CYS A 326 -10.20 -26.33 -29.30
N TRP A 327 -11.49 -25.94 -29.40
CA TRP A 327 -12.19 -25.53 -30.62
C TRP A 327 -12.30 -26.58 -31.75
N SER A 328 -11.83 -27.81 -31.50
CA SER A 328 -11.99 -28.96 -32.40
C SER A 328 -13.46 -29.36 -32.54
N VAL A 329 -13.88 -29.66 -33.78
CA VAL A 329 -15.22 -30.15 -34.12
C VAL A 329 -15.26 -31.67 -33.97
N LEU A 330 -16.05 -32.20 -33.05
CA LEU A 330 -16.24 -33.64 -32.82
C LEU A 330 -17.50 -34.10 -33.56
N ARG A 331 -17.41 -35.23 -34.25
CA ARG A 331 -18.53 -35.86 -34.95
C ARG A 331 -18.84 -37.23 -34.34
N ARG A 332 -20.12 -37.60 -34.26
CA ARG A 332 -20.58 -38.94 -33.84
C ARG A 332 -21.41 -39.57 -34.96
N CYS A 333 -21.17 -40.86 -35.22
CA CYS A 333 -22.04 -41.65 -36.10
C CYS A 333 -23.23 -42.20 -35.30
N LEU A 334 -24.46 -41.98 -35.77
CA LEU A 334 -25.68 -42.38 -35.05
C LEU A 334 -25.88 -43.90 -35.05
N ASP A 335 -25.50 -44.59 -36.13
CA ASP A 335 -25.78 -46.02 -36.30
C ASP A 335 -24.88 -46.95 -35.47
N CYS A 336 -23.64 -46.53 -35.20
CA CYS A 336 -22.65 -47.38 -34.51
C CYS A 336 -22.11 -46.80 -33.20
N GLY A 337 -22.52 -45.58 -32.83
CA GLY A 337 -22.13 -44.95 -31.56
C GLY A 337 -20.64 -44.63 -31.40
N HIS A 338 -19.81 -44.85 -32.43
CA HIS A 338 -18.38 -44.53 -32.39
C HIS A 338 -18.13 -43.03 -32.57
N TYR A 339 -17.18 -42.52 -31.78
CA TYR A 339 -16.63 -41.18 -31.90
C TYR A 339 -15.42 -41.19 -32.84
N ASP A 340 -15.16 -40.08 -33.53
CA ASP A 340 -13.91 -39.85 -34.28
C ASP A 340 -12.69 -40.02 -33.33
N GLN A 341 -11.56 -40.55 -33.80
CA GLN A 341 -10.32 -40.77 -33.04
C GLN A 341 -9.81 -39.51 -32.31
N SER A 342 -10.19 -38.33 -32.80
CA SER A 342 -9.96 -37.03 -32.15
C SER A 342 -10.54 -36.97 -30.72
N TYR A 343 -11.65 -37.67 -30.45
CA TYR A 343 -12.32 -37.74 -29.14
C TYR A 343 -11.50 -38.54 -28.10
N GLN A 344 -10.81 -39.62 -28.52
CA GLN A 344 -10.00 -40.46 -27.63
C GLN A 344 -8.75 -39.74 -27.10
N LYS A 345 -8.25 -38.72 -27.81
CA LYS A 345 -7.15 -37.88 -27.32
C LYS A 345 -7.59 -36.88 -26.25
N CYS A 346 -8.84 -36.38 -26.34
CA CYS A 346 -9.38 -35.40 -25.39
C CYS A 346 -9.78 -36.05 -24.05
N THR A 347 -10.17 -37.33 -24.05
CA THR A 347 -10.50 -38.10 -22.85
C THR A 347 -9.27 -38.49 -22.01
N LYS A 348 -8.09 -38.62 -22.61
CA LYS A 348 -6.83 -38.91 -21.89
C LYS A 348 -6.37 -37.78 -20.95
N LEU A 349 -6.98 -36.60 -21.03
CA LEU A 349 -6.67 -35.43 -20.18
C LEU A 349 -7.63 -35.25 -18.98
N GLY A 350 -8.56 -36.19 -18.75
CA GLY A 350 -9.27 -36.29 -17.47
C GLY A 350 -10.46 -35.34 -17.24
N TYR A 351 -11.13 -34.85 -18.29
CA TYR A 351 -12.32 -34.00 -18.16
C TYR A 351 -13.61 -34.82 -18.37
N ALA A 352 -14.48 -34.88 -17.36
CA ALA A 352 -15.79 -35.54 -17.42
C ALA A 352 -16.84 -34.69 -18.16
N VAL A 353 -17.75 -35.31 -18.91
CA VAL A 353 -18.74 -34.68 -19.81
C VAL A 353 -20.16 -34.99 -19.32
N PHE A 354 -21.03 -33.98 -19.14
CA PHE A 354 -22.45 -34.14 -18.75
C PHE A 354 -23.40 -33.14 -19.47
N MET A 355 -24.50 -33.63 -20.06
CA MET A 355 -25.40 -32.96 -21.04
C MET A 355 -26.33 -31.82 -20.54
N SER A 356 -26.77 -30.93 -21.45
CA SER A 356 -28.08 -30.22 -21.40
C SER A 356 -28.50 -29.55 -22.75
N ASP A 357 -29.78 -29.14 -22.87
CA ASP A 357 -30.62 -28.95 -24.09
C ASP A 357 -30.63 -27.56 -24.83
N ALA A 358 -30.68 -27.60 -26.19
CA ALA A 358 -31.30 -26.71 -27.27
C ALA A 358 -31.07 -25.15 -27.31
N GLU A 359 -31.18 -24.35 -28.41
CA GLU A 359 -31.81 -24.39 -29.77
C GLU A 359 -31.37 -23.18 -30.69
N SER A 360 -31.80 -23.18 -31.99
CA SER A 360 -32.12 -22.05 -32.95
C SER A 360 -31.26 -21.78 -34.25
N PRO A 361 -31.82 -21.21 -35.37
CA PRO A 361 -32.25 -21.96 -36.57
C PRO A 361 -32.08 -21.24 -37.95
N ASP A 362 -30.95 -20.57 -38.26
CA ASP A 362 -30.80 -19.78 -39.51
C ASP A 362 -29.49 -20.06 -40.28
N ASP A 363 -29.39 -21.12 -41.09
CA ASP A 363 -28.30 -21.13 -42.10
C ASP A 363 -28.61 -21.88 -43.41
N ASN A 364 -28.64 -21.11 -44.49
CA ASN A 364 -28.92 -21.50 -45.88
C ASN A 364 -27.70 -22.16 -46.54
N SER A 365 -27.41 -23.43 -46.21
CA SER A 365 -26.30 -24.15 -46.85
C SER A 365 -26.75 -25.14 -47.94
N ASN A 366 -26.20 -24.97 -49.15
CA ASN A 366 -26.42 -25.80 -50.33
C ASN A 366 -25.88 -27.22 -50.16
N SER A 367 -26.73 -28.23 -49.93
CA SER A 367 -26.30 -29.63 -49.97
C SER A 367 -27.26 -30.57 -50.73
N TYR A 368 -26.70 -31.10 -51.83
CA TYR A 368 -26.96 -32.36 -52.54
C TYR A 368 -28.37 -32.70 -53.09
N LYS A 369 -28.47 -32.76 -54.43
CA LYS A 369 -29.58 -33.39 -55.19
C LYS A 369 -29.31 -34.89 -55.37
N CYS A 370 -30.31 -35.75 -55.13
CA CYS A 370 -30.27 -37.17 -55.45
C CYS A 370 -31.22 -37.47 -56.62
N GLU A 371 -30.69 -38.05 -57.70
CA GLU A 371 -31.37 -38.19 -58.99
C GLU A 371 -32.48 -39.25 -59.02
N ASN A 372 -32.56 -40.14 -58.00
CA ASN A 372 -33.54 -41.23 -57.96
C ASN A 372 -34.69 -41.00 -56.97
N TYR A 373 -35.02 -39.73 -56.68
CA TYR A 373 -36.13 -39.39 -55.78
C TYR A 373 -37.48 -39.46 -56.50
N THR A 374 -38.31 -40.43 -56.13
CA THR A 374 -39.74 -40.43 -56.45
C THR A 374 -40.54 -40.03 -55.22
N PRO A 375 -41.25 -38.87 -55.25
CA PRO A 375 -41.99 -38.39 -54.09
C PRO A 375 -43.11 -39.36 -53.72
N ARG A 376 -43.18 -39.73 -52.44
CA ARG A 376 -44.28 -40.53 -51.87
C ARG A 376 -45.56 -39.72 -51.61
N PHE A 377 -45.59 -38.46 -52.01
CA PHE A 377 -46.69 -37.55 -51.74
C PHE A 377 -47.01 -36.73 -53.00
N ASP A 378 -48.25 -36.84 -53.47
CA ASP A 378 -48.78 -36.03 -54.55
C ASP A 378 -49.19 -34.66 -53.99
N VAL A 379 -48.42 -33.65 -54.34
CA VAL A 379 -48.55 -32.29 -53.81
C VAL A 379 -49.85 -31.62 -54.30
N GLN A 380 -50.50 -32.12 -55.36
CA GLN A 380 -51.79 -31.58 -55.81
C GLN A 380 -52.98 -32.04 -54.96
N ALA A 381 -52.85 -33.13 -54.19
CA ALA A 381 -53.91 -33.58 -53.29
C ALA A 381 -53.97 -32.81 -51.95
N ALA A 382 -53.00 -31.91 -51.70
CA ALA A 382 -52.88 -31.14 -50.47
C ALA A 382 -52.81 -29.61 -50.72
N ALA A 383 -53.18 -29.15 -51.92
CA ALA A 383 -53.53 -27.76 -52.20
C ALA A 383 -55.03 -27.56 -51.92
#